data_AF-A0A8T3MCL0-F1
#
_entry.id   AF-A0A8T3MCL0-F1
#
_cell.length_a   1.000
_cell.length_b   1.000
_cell.length_c   1.000
_cell.angle_alpha   90.00
_cell.angle_beta   90.00
_cell.angle_gamma   90.00
#
_symmetry.space_group_name_H-M   'P 1'
#
loop_
_entity.id
_entity.type
_entity.pdbx_description
1 polymer ?
#
loop_
_entity_poly.entity_id
_entity_poly.type
_entity_poly.pdbx_seq_one_letter_code
_entity_poly.pdbx_strand_id
1 'polypeptide(L)'
;MLALEPLQGVRVVASSEALDAIPSEDGATVLRLAPDDVFVLDGLLDLAVADPHAIVAGEPGFVGSWLGPEELAAIVVPHIEWPLPAERPALAQGFVAGVPAKLWLTADGALLLCAAAYAHELTDRLR
;
A
#
# COMPACT_ATOMS: atom_id res chain seq x y z
N MET A 1 -11.01 17.40 1.86
CA MET A 1 -10.01 17.38 0.78
C MET A 1 -9.07 16.24 1.10
N LEU A 2 -8.85 15.33 0.15
CA LEU A 2 -7.96 14.19 0.33
C LEU A 2 -6.54 14.70 0.68
N ALA A 3 -6.02 14.30 1.84
CA ALA A 3 -4.67 14.64 2.27
C ALA A 3 -3.81 13.37 2.27
N LEU A 4 -2.79 13.35 1.41
CA LEU A 4 -1.83 12.24 1.35
C LEU A 4 -0.65 12.55 2.27
N GLU A 5 -0.44 11.72 3.28
CA GLU A 5 0.62 11.90 4.28
C GLU A 5 1.76 10.89 4.05
N PRO A 6 3.02 11.23 4.39
CA PRO A 6 4.13 10.29 4.32
C PRO A 6 3.84 9.02 5.13
N LEU A 7 3.95 7.87 4.46
CA LEU A 7 3.83 6.59 5.13
C LEU A 7 5.19 6.20 5.71
N GLN A 8 5.19 5.65 6.93
CA GLN A 8 6.38 5.12 7.58
C GLN A 8 6.36 3.60 7.52
N GLY A 9 7.55 3.01 7.43
CA GLY A 9 7.69 1.56 7.43
C GLY A 9 8.99 1.11 6.79
N VAL A 10 9.05 -0.18 6.50
CA VAL A 10 10.20 -0.82 5.86
C VAL A 10 9.79 -1.55 4.60
N ARG A 11 10.67 -1.52 3.61
CA ARG A 11 10.60 -2.40 2.45
C ARG A 11 11.46 -3.63 2.71
N VAL A 12 10.89 -4.79 2.46
CA VAL A 12 11.55 -6.08 2.62
C VAL A 12 11.58 -6.79 1.28
N VAL A 13 12.78 -7.07 0.80
CA VAL A 13 13.01 -7.88 -0.40
C VAL A 13 13.62 -9.21 0.04
N ALA A 14 12.92 -10.30 -0.24
CA ALA A 14 13.36 -11.66 0.10
C ALA A 14 12.59 -12.67 -0.76
N SER A 15 12.89 -13.96 -0.62
CA SER A 15 12.10 -15.03 -1.24
C SER A 15 10.62 -14.96 -0.83
N SER A 16 9.71 -15.31 -1.75
CA SER A 16 8.27 -15.24 -1.50
C SER A 16 7.84 -16.06 -0.28
N GLU A 17 8.43 -17.26 -0.10
CA GLU A 17 8.19 -18.12 1.06
C GLU A 17 8.57 -17.44 2.38
N ALA A 18 9.73 -16.78 2.43
CA ALA A 18 10.15 -16.05 3.63
C ALA A 18 9.24 -14.85 3.91
N LEU A 19 8.76 -14.18 2.86
CA LEU A 19 7.83 -13.07 3.02
C LEU A 19 6.38 -13.50 3.34
N ASP A 20 5.98 -14.74 3.00
CA ASP A 20 4.70 -15.33 3.41
C ASP A 20 4.71 -15.69 4.91
N ALA A 21 5.90 -15.92 5.47
CA ALA A 21 6.10 -16.19 6.90
C ALA A 21 6.18 -14.93 7.78
N ILE A 22 6.20 -13.72 7.19
CA ILE A 22 6.15 -12.47 7.96
C ILE A 22 4.76 -12.40 8.63
N PRO A 23 4.68 -12.35 9.97
CA PRO A 23 3.41 -12.30 10.65
C PRO A 23 2.68 -11.00 10.30
N SER A 24 1.40 -11.13 9.93
CA SER A 24 0.46 -10.02 9.88
C SER A 24 -0.16 -9.71 11.25
N GLU A 25 0.27 -10.41 12.30
CA GLU A 25 -0.23 -10.25 13.66
C GLU A 25 0.37 -8.98 14.32
N ASP A 26 -0.39 -8.36 15.22
CA ASP A 26 -0.15 -7.06 15.87
C ASP A 26 -0.44 -5.80 15.02
N GLY A 27 -1.35 -5.89 14.04
CA GLY A 27 -1.89 -4.70 13.35
C GLY A 27 -0.95 -4.08 12.31
N ALA A 28 0.22 -4.69 12.08
CA ALA A 28 1.12 -4.31 11.01
C ALA A 28 0.48 -4.59 9.65
N THR A 29 0.39 -3.57 8.79
CA THR A 29 -0.17 -3.74 7.45
C THR A 29 0.94 -4.13 6.48
N VAL A 30 0.93 -5.38 6.03
CA VAL A 30 1.89 -5.93 5.07
C VAL A 30 1.34 -5.84 3.65
N LEU A 31 1.97 -5.03 2.81
CA LEU A 31 1.57 -4.81 1.41
C LEU A 31 2.52 -5.55 0.47
N ARG A 32 2.08 -6.68 -0.09
CA ARG A 32 2.81 -7.47 -1.10
C ARG A 32 2.84 -6.74 -2.45
N LEU A 33 3.90 -5.99 -2.73
CA LEU A 33 4.07 -5.18 -3.94
C LEU A 33 4.48 -6.01 -5.17
N ALA A 34 5.23 -7.09 -4.92
CA ALA A 34 5.63 -8.12 -5.88
C ALA A 34 5.82 -9.45 -5.12
N PRO A 35 5.99 -10.60 -5.78
CA PRO A 35 6.19 -11.88 -5.11
C PRO A 35 7.35 -11.88 -4.10
N ASP A 36 8.39 -11.11 -4.37
CA ASP A 36 9.64 -10.99 -3.62
C ASP A 36 9.82 -9.61 -2.95
N ASP A 37 8.76 -8.80 -2.86
CA ASP A 37 8.81 -7.42 -2.37
C ASP A 37 7.57 -7.07 -1.53
N VAL A 38 7.78 -6.68 -0.28
CA VAL A 38 6.73 -6.11 0.57
C VAL A 38 7.10 -4.75 1.11
N PHE A 39 6.07 -3.95 1.32
CA PHE A 39 6.13 -2.79 2.20
C PHE A 39 5.36 -3.11 3.48
N VAL A 40 6.04 -3.06 4.63
CA VAL A 40 5.45 -3.25 5.95
C VAL A 40 5.27 -1.87 6.57
N LEU A 41 4.01 -1.43 6.63
CA LEU A 41 3.62 -0.17 7.28
C LEU A 41 3.92 -0.25 8.78
N ASP A 42 4.52 0.82 9.29
CA ASP A 42 5.01 0.92 10.67
C ASP A 42 5.98 -0.20 11.08
N GLY A 43 6.55 -0.91 10.09
CA GLY A 43 7.52 -1.96 10.31
C GLY A 43 8.86 -1.43 10.82
N LEU A 44 9.56 -2.26 11.59
CA LEU A 44 10.85 -1.92 12.20
C LEU A 44 12.03 -2.39 11.31
N LEU A 45 13.15 -1.66 11.38
CA LEU A 45 14.37 -1.98 10.61
C LEU A 45 15.03 -3.30 11.02
N ASP A 46 14.76 -3.79 12.24
CA ASP A 46 15.28 -5.05 12.78
C ASP A 46 14.30 -6.22 12.62
N LEU A 47 13.28 -6.06 11.75
CA LEU A 47 12.35 -7.13 11.40
C LEU A 47 13.12 -8.39 10.96
N ALA A 48 12.95 -9.46 11.73
CA ALA A 48 13.57 -10.73 11.44
C ALA A 48 12.88 -11.42 10.25
N VAL A 49 13.65 -11.72 9.20
CA VAL A 49 13.19 -12.43 8.00
C VAL A 49 13.99 -13.71 7.87
N ALA A 50 13.31 -14.84 7.69
CA ALA A 50 13.93 -16.16 7.56
C ALA A 50 14.54 -16.39 6.17
N ASP A 51 15.36 -15.44 5.71
CA ASP A 51 16.07 -15.49 4.43
C ASP A 51 17.45 -14.86 4.60
N PRO A 52 18.55 -15.60 4.35
CA PRO A 52 19.92 -15.07 4.50
C PRO A 52 20.26 -13.94 3.54
N HIS A 53 19.45 -13.73 2.50
CA HIS A 53 19.61 -12.68 1.51
C HIS A 53 18.55 -11.57 1.64
N ALA A 54 17.75 -11.59 2.70
CA ALA A 54 16.76 -10.55 2.95
C ALA A 54 17.42 -9.16 3.02
N ILE A 55 16.79 -8.19 2.37
CA ILE A 55 17.09 -6.78 2.50
C ILE A 55 15.91 -6.13 3.22
N VAL A 56 16.17 -5.59 4.40
CA VAL A 56 15.21 -4.77 5.16
C VAL A 56 15.74 -3.34 5.17
N ALA A 57 14.98 -2.40 4.63
CA ALA A 57 15.38 -0.99 4.56
C ALA A 57 14.19 -0.07 4.83
N GLY A 58 14.45 1.11 5.39
CA GLY A 58 13.42 2.13 5.58
C GLY A 58 12.89 2.61 4.23
N GLU A 59 11.56 2.76 4.12
CA GLU A 59 10.89 3.13 2.86
C GLU A 59 10.16 4.48 3.03
N PRO A 60 10.78 5.60 2.62
CA PRO A 60 10.18 6.93 2.72
C PRO A 60 9.42 7.35 1.45
N GLY A 61 9.38 6.50 0.42
CA GLY A 61 8.94 6.84 -0.92
C GLY A 61 7.44 6.83 -1.14
N PHE A 62 6.63 6.38 -0.17
CA PHE A 62 5.18 6.33 -0.28
C PHE A 62 4.47 7.40 0.55
N VAL A 63 3.39 7.93 -0.01
CA VAL A 63 2.38 8.72 0.72
C VAL A 63 1.03 8.03 0.60
N GLY A 64 0.13 8.27 1.54
CA GLY A 64 -1.21 7.72 1.48
C GLY A 64 -2.25 8.38 2.38
N SER A 65 -3.50 7.97 2.20
CA SER A 65 -4.64 8.36 3.04
C SER A 65 -5.52 7.14 3.26
N TRP A 66 -5.92 6.93 4.52
CA TRP A 66 -7.02 6.03 4.84
C TRP A 66 -8.34 6.69 4.44
N LEU A 67 -9.22 5.90 3.85
CA LEU A 67 -10.53 6.32 3.37
C LEU A 67 -11.58 5.34 3.88
N GLY A 68 -12.66 5.90 4.43
CA GLY A 68 -13.85 5.11 4.73
C GLY A 68 -14.53 4.59 3.46
N PRO A 69 -15.51 3.67 3.57
CA PRO A 69 -16.15 3.08 2.40
C PRO A 69 -16.87 4.12 1.52
N GLU A 70 -17.48 5.13 2.14
CA GLU A 70 -18.18 6.21 1.45
C GLU A 70 -17.21 7.12 0.68
N GLU A 71 -16.09 7.50 1.31
CA GLU A 71 -15.06 8.34 0.68
C GLU A 71 -14.37 7.60 -0.47
N LEU A 72 -14.04 6.32 -0.28
CA LEU A 72 -13.49 5.46 -1.33
C LEU A 72 -14.42 5.41 -2.54
N ALA A 73 -15.72 5.18 -2.30
CA ALA A 73 -16.72 5.07 -3.35
C ALA A 73 -16.98 6.41 -4.07
N ALA A 74 -16.93 7.53 -3.37
CA ALA A 74 -17.23 8.85 -3.92
C ALA A 74 -16.02 9.52 -4.58
N ILE A 75 -14.83 9.37 -4.03
CA ILE A 75 -13.62 10.11 -4.45
C ILE A 75 -12.76 9.29 -5.39
N VAL A 76 -12.56 8.01 -5.11
CA VAL A 76 -11.49 7.23 -5.76
C VAL A 76 -12.04 6.27 -6.83
N VAL A 77 -13.05 5.47 -6.48
CA VAL A 77 -13.64 4.47 -7.38
C VAL A 77 -14.11 5.05 -8.73
N PRO A 78 -14.69 6.26 -8.81
CA PRO A 78 -15.11 6.82 -10.10
C PRO A 78 -13.96 7.07 -11.09
N HIS A 79 -12.71 7.12 -10.59
CA HIS A 79 -11.51 7.37 -11.38
C HIS A 79 -10.71 6.10 -11.70
N ILE A 80 -11.30 4.92 -11.50
CA ILE A 80 -10.69 3.61 -11.72
C ILE A 80 -11.33 2.93 -12.93
N GLU A 81 -10.50 2.57 -13.91
CA GLU A 81 -10.93 1.92 -15.16
C GLU A 81 -10.66 0.41 -15.19
N TRP A 82 -10.20 -0.16 -14.07
CA TRP A 82 -9.78 -1.56 -13.96
C TRP A 82 -10.49 -2.28 -12.80
N PRO A 83 -10.63 -3.62 -12.87
CA PRO A 83 -11.42 -4.35 -11.88
C PRO A 83 -10.73 -4.36 -10.52
N LEU A 84 -11.48 -4.01 -9.46
CA LEU A 84 -11.02 -4.15 -8.09
C LEU A 84 -11.26 -5.58 -7.57
N PRO A 85 -10.34 -6.15 -6.77
CA PRO A 85 -10.54 -7.43 -6.10
C PRO A 85 -11.81 -7.44 -5.23
N ALA A 86 -12.59 -8.52 -5.32
CA ALA A 86 -13.77 -8.73 -4.49
C ALA A 86 -13.41 -9.29 -3.10
N GLU A 87 -12.40 -10.16 -3.05
CA GLU A 87 -11.88 -10.73 -1.81
C GLU A 87 -11.02 -9.69 -1.07
N ARG A 88 -11.19 -9.64 0.26
CA ARG A 88 -10.50 -8.68 1.12
C ARG A 88 -9.98 -9.40 2.38
N PRO A 89 -8.83 -8.98 2.94
CA PRO A 89 -8.01 -7.86 2.50
C PRO A 89 -7.25 -8.16 1.20
N ALA A 90 -7.00 -7.13 0.38
CA ALA A 90 -6.28 -7.28 -0.88
C ALA A 90 -5.52 -6.01 -1.27
N LEU A 91 -4.30 -6.18 -1.81
CA LEU A 91 -3.60 -5.11 -2.50
C LEU A 91 -4.03 -5.09 -3.97
N ALA A 92 -4.46 -3.93 -4.43
CA ALA A 92 -4.82 -3.67 -5.81
C ALA A 92 -3.89 -2.58 -6.37
N GLN A 93 -3.30 -2.80 -7.54
CA GLN A 93 -2.29 -1.90 -8.13
C GLN A 93 -2.69 -1.51 -9.55
N GLY A 94 -2.70 -0.21 -9.84
CA GLY A 94 -3.11 0.30 -11.15
C GLY A 94 -3.10 1.82 -11.21
N PHE A 95 -3.74 2.37 -12.24
CA PHE A 95 -3.92 3.81 -12.36
C PHE A 95 -5.19 4.27 -11.63
N VAL A 96 -5.07 5.31 -10.82
CA VAL A 96 -6.21 6.04 -10.23
C VAL A 96 -6.16 7.45 -10.81
N ALA A 97 -7.21 7.85 -11.52
CA ALA A 97 -7.24 9.10 -12.27
C ALA A 97 -6.03 9.26 -13.23
N GLY A 98 -5.55 8.16 -13.81
CA GLY A 98 -4.37 8.15 -14.68
C GLY A 98 -3.03 8.37 -13.97
N VAL A 99 -2.98 8.23 -12.64
CA VAL A 99 -1.74 8.30 -11.83
C VAL A 99 -1.42 6.92 -11.23
N PRO A 100 -0.17 6.42 -11.27
CA PRO A 100 0.19 5.14 -10.66
C PRO A 100 -0.06 5.16 -9.15
N ALA A 101 -0.98 4.32 -8.69
CA ALA A 101 -1.38 4.23 -7.30
C ALA A 101 -1.62 2.76 -6.90
N LYS A 102 -1.86 2.57 -5.61
CA LYS A 102 -2.23 1.29 -5.01
C LYS A 102 -3.37 1.52 -4.03
N LEU A 103 -4.17 0.47 -3.84
CA LEU A 103 -5.22 0.41 -2.84
C LEU A 103 -4.99 -0.82 -1.98
N TRP A 104 -4.80 -0.62 -0.69
CA TRP A 104 -4.97 -1.69 0.28
C TRP A 104 -6.42 -1.73 0.72
N LEU A 105 -7.18 -2.67 0.16
CA LEU A 105 -8.61 -2.83 0.38
C LEU A 105 -8.85 -3.66 1.63
N THR A 106 -9.71 -3.17 2.52
CA THR A 106 -10.12 -3.86 3.76
C THR A 106 -11.64 -3.93 3.84
N ALA A 107 -12.18 -4.58 4.88
CA ALA A 107 -13.62 -4.57 5.13
C ALA A 107 -14.16 -3.14 5.41
N ASP A 108 -13.34 -2.31 6.05
CA ASP A 108 -13.76 -1.00 6.59
C ASP A 108 -13.38 0.18 5.70
N GLY A 109 -12.79 -0.06 4.53
CA GLY A 109 -12.37 1.00 3.62
C GLY A 109 -11.11 0.62 2.86
N ALA A 110 -10.24 1.62 2.62
CA ALA A 110 -8.96 1.37 1.98
C ALA A 110 -7.89 2.40 2.37
N LEU A 111 -6.63 1.98 2.30
CA LEU A 111 -5.51 2.92 2.17
C LEU A 111 -5.25 3.16 0.68
N LEU A 112 -5.46 4.38 0.22
CA LEU A 112 -4.94 4.86 -1.06
C LEU A 112 -3.49 5.29 -0.86
N LEU A 113 -2.57 4.75 -1.66
CA LEU A 113 -1.16 5.13 -1.61
C LEU A 113 -0.55 5.27 -3.00
N CYS A 114 0.44 6.15 -3.12
CA CYS A 114 1.22 6.35 -4.34
C CYS A 114 2.66 6.74 -3.99
N ALA A 115 3.55 6.72 -4.97
CA ALA A 115 4.89 7.28 -4.76
C ALA A 115 4.77 8.77 -4.44
N ALA A 116 5.57 9.28 -3.50
CA ALA A 116 5.52 10.67 -3.03
C ALA A 116 5.64 11.70 -4.17
N ALA A 117 6.39 11.36 -5.23
CA ALA A 117 6.53 12.18 -6.43
C ALA A 117 5.21 12.42 -7.18
N TYR A 118 4.21 11.55 -6.99
CA TYR A 118 2.89 11.64 -7.61
C TYR A 118 1.82 12.24 -6.70
N ALA A 119 2.15 12.59 -5.45
CA ALA A 119 1.18 13.04 -4.46
C ALA A 119 0.35 14.22 -4.96
N HIS A 120 1.02 15.27 -5.47
CA HIS A 120 0.36 16.47 -5.96
C HIS A 120 -0.56 16.19 -7.14
N GLU A 121 -0.09 15.41 -8.12
CA GLU A 121 -0.86 15.04 -9.30
C GLU A 121 -2.10 14.22 -8.94
N LEU A 122 -1.97 13.21 -8.07
CA LEU A 122 -3.09 12.40 -7.63
C LEU A 122 -4.12 13.22 -6.86
N THR A 123 -3.67 14.09 -5.94
CA THR A 123 -4.59 14.96 -5.20
C THR A 123 -5.32 15.94 -6.10
N ASP A 124 -4.67 16.50 -7.13
CA ASP A 124 -5.31 17.45 -8.04
C ASP A 124 -6.36 16.79 -8.93
N ARG A 125 -6.10 15.56 -9.40
CA ARG A 125 -7.03 14.81 -10.27
C ARG A 125 -8.22 14.18 -9.56
N LEU A 126 -8.19 14.08 -8.23
CA LEU A 126 -9.27 13.54 -7.40
C LEU A 126 -10.17 14.64 -6.79
N ARG A 127 -9.97 15.90 -7.18
CA ARG A 127 -10.84 17.04 -6.81
C ARG A 127 -12.08 17.08 -7.68
#